data_AF-A0AAN8FYK4-F1
#
_entry.id   AF-A0AAN8FYK4-F1
#
_cell.length_a   1.000
_cell.length_b   1.000
_cell.length_c   1.000
_cell.angle_alpha   90.00
_cell.angle_beta   90.00
_cell.angle_gamma   90.00
#
_symmetry.space_group_name_H-M   'P 1'
#
loop_
_entity.id
_entity.type
_entity.pdbx_description
1 polymer ?
#
loop_
_entity_poly.entity_id
_entity_poly.type
_entity_poly.pdbx_seq_one_letter_code
_entity_poly.pdbx_strand_id
1 'polypeptide(L)'
;MFAPNYGFENIVILSDEAVNQLCGVNRVVVPFVACGDLSGFDSDGSYPLNLPTIPSGPLGSEYVFRDVVQPPTEPAYKESVMIKKLDRLVVPESIVEKVAKSVLPYVRPVKEDASDIGYGDEQVEGLANLLLSEES
;
A
#
# COMPACT_ATOMS: atom_id res chain seq x y z
N MET A 1 -21.49 -29.68 37.90
CA MET A 1 -22.23 -29.51 36.63
C MET A 1 -21.24 -28.91 35.65
N PHE A 2 -20.80 -29.71 34.69
CA PHE A 2 -19.70 -29.40 33.78
C PHE A 2 -20.16 -28.37 32.75
N ALA A 3 -19.40 -27.28 32.59
CA ALA A 3 -19.61 -26.35 31.47
C ALA A 3 -19.32 -27.10 30.16
N PRO A 4 -20.18 -26.97 29.13
CA PRO A 4 -19.94 -27.66 27.87
C PRO A 4 -18.67 -27.11 27.21
N ASN A 5 -17.80 -28.04 26.81
CA ASN A 5 -16.67 -27.76 25.93
C ASN A 5 -17.24 -27.33 24.57
N TYR A 6 -17.28 -26.03 24.32
CA TYR A 6 -17.47 -25.52 22.96
C TYR A 6 -16.16 -25.76 22.21
N GLY A 7 -16.15 -26.82 21.41
CA GLY A 7 -15.08 -27.10 20.46
C GLY A 7 -14.91 -25.90 19.52
N PHE A 8 -13.71 -25.34 19.51
CA PHE A 8 -13.29 -24.30 18.58
C PHE A 8 -13.10 -24.91 17.17
N GLU A 9 -14.18 -25.27 16.50
CA GLU A 9 -14.11 -25.88 15.15
C GLU A 9 -14.15 -24.87 13.99
N ASN A 10 -14.24 -23.56 14.27
CA ASN A 10 -14.27 -22.53 13.24
C ASN A 10 -13.12 -21.52 13.37
N ILE A 11 -11.88 -22.01 13.36
CA ILE A 11 -10.72 -21.15 13.12
C ILE A 11 -10.65 -20.91 11.60
N VAL A 12 -10.94 -19.67 11.19
CA VAL A 12 -10.59 -19.19 9.85
C VAL A 12 -9.07 -19.10 9.80
N ILE A 13 -8.42 -20.12 9.24
CA ILE A 13 -6.99 -20.08 8.98
C ILE A 13 -6.78 -19.13 7.81
N LEU A 14 -6.12 -18.00 8.07
CA LEU A 14 -5.60 -17.12 7.02
C LEU A 14 -4.70 -17.97 6.13
N SER A 15 -5.08 -18.16 4.86
CA SER A 15 -4.40 -19.03 3.89
C SER A 15 -3.09 -18.44 3.36
N ASP A 16 -2.49 -17.52 4.10
CA ASP A 16 -1.25 -16.86 3.71
C ASP A 16 -0.06 -17.68 4.21
N GLU A 17 0.75 -18.17 3.28
CA GLU A 17 1.93 -18.98 3.55
C GLU A 17 2.95 -18.25 4.42
N ALA A 18 3.06 -16.92 4.29
CA ALA A 18 3.95 -16.10 5.11
C ALA A 18 3.48 -16.07 6.57
N VAL A 19 2.17 -15.99 6.79
CA VAL A 19 1.57 -16.03 8.14
C VAL A 19 1.70 -17.42 8.75
N ASN A 20 1.63 -18.48 7.92
CA ASN A 20 1.79 -19.86 8.36
C ASN A 20 3.23 -20.22 8.78
N GLN A 21 4.23 -19.42 8.43
CA GLN A 21 5.62 -19.63 8.87
C GLN A 21 5.95 -18.97 10.21
N LEU A 22 5.08 -18.07 10.71
CA LEU A 22 5.29 -17.40 11.98
C LEU A 22 5.20 -18.42 13.14
N CYS A 23 6.06 -18.25 14.15
CA CYS A 23 6.12 -19.09 15.35
C CYS A 23 6.21 -18.24 16.64
N GLY A 24 5.87 -18.85 17.78
CA GLY A 24 5.93 -18.20 19.09
C GLY A 24 5.01 -16.98 19.20
N VAL A 25 5.52 -15.90 19.80
CA VAL A 25 4.76 -14.64 20.00
C VAL A 25 4.33 -13.96 18.70
N ASN A 26 4.99 -14.28 17.58
CA ASN A 26 4.65 -13.75 16.27
C ASN A 26 3.49 -14.51 15.60
N ARG A 27 3.01 -15.61 16.18
CA ARG A 27 1.88 -16.42 15.68
C ARG A 27 0.69 -16.43 16.65
N VAL A 28 0.44 -15.32 17.32
CA VAL A 28 -0.74 -15.18 18.18
C VAL A 28 -1.93 -14.76 17.33
N VAL A 29 -2.75 -15.73 16.93
CA VAL A 29 -4.05 -15.46 16.29
C VAL A 29 -5.05 -15.19 17.40
N VAL A 30 -5.46 -13.93 17.54
CA VAL A 30 -6.47 -13.54 18.52
C VAL A 30 -7.82 -14.08 18.05
N PRO A 31 -8.56 -14.87 18.86
CA PRO A 31 -9.90 -15.30 18.48
C PRO A 31 -10.79 -14.06 18.45
N PHE A 32 -11.36 -13.77 17.27
CA PHE A 32 -12.36 -12.73 17.12
C PHE A 32 -13.71 -13.38 16.83
N VAL A 33 -14.78 -12.76 17.34
CA VAL A 33 -16.15 -13.16 17.07
C VAL A 33 -16.77 -12.07 16.22
N ALA A 34 -17.09 -12.39 14.97
CA ALA A 34 -17.96 -11.53 14.18
C ALA A 34 -19.40 -11.68 14.70
N CYS A 35 -20.02 -10.59 15.14
CA CYS A 35 -21.40 -10.57 15.58
C CYS A 35 -22.25 -9.78 14.57
N GLY A 36 -23.34 -10.40 14.10
CA GLY A 36 -24.23 -9.80 13.11
C GLY A 36 -25.16 -10.82 12.50
N ASP A 37 -26.31 -10.36 12.01
CA ASP A 37 -27.22 -11.18 11.24
C ASP A 37 -26.75 -11.25 9.78
N LEU A 38 -26.21 -12.40 9.37
CA LEU A 38 -25.75 -12.65 8.00
C LEU A 38 -26.92 -12.79 7.01
N SER A 39 -28.16 -12.84 7.50
CA SER A 39 -29.36 -12.90 6.65
C SER A 39 -29.88 -11.51 6.27
N GLY A 40 -29.29 -10.46 6.81
CA GLY A 40 -29.65 -9.07 6.54
C GLY A 40 -29.07 -8.53 5.22
N PHE A 41 -29.60 -7.38 4.79
CA PHE A 41 -29.05 -6.63 3.68
C PHE A 41 -27.71 -6.00 4.10
N ASP A 42 -26.64 -6.35 3.41
CA ASP A 42 -25.31 -5.78 3.57
C ASP A 42 -25.26 -4.40 2.91
N SER A 43 -24.85 -3.37 3.65
CA SER A 43 -24.77 -2.01 3.07
C SER A 43 -23.67 -1.89 2.00
N ASP A 44 -22.67 -2.76 2.07
CA ASP A 44 -21.59 -2.83 1.07
C ASP A 44 -21.93 -3.80 -0.08
N GLY A 45 -23.09 -4.48 0.00
CA GLY A 45 -23.57 -5.40 -1.01
C GLY A 45 -24.24 -4.69 -2.19
N SER A 46 -23.92 -5.14 -3.41
CA SER A 46 -24.67 -4.73 -4.61
C SER A 46 -25.82 -5.70 -4.84
N TYR A 47 -27.06 -5.23 -4.61
CA TYR A 47 -28.27 -6.04 -4.80
C TYR A 47 -29.00 -5.68 -6.10
N PRO A 48 -29.63 -6.66 -6.76
CA PRO A 48 -30.47 -6.39 -7.92
C PRO A 48 -31.66 -5.53 -7.49
N LEU A 49 -31.96 -4.50 -8.29
CA LEU A 49 -33.06 -3.57 -8.03
C LEU A 49 -34.44 -4.14 -8.41
N ASN A 50 -34.46 -5.22 -9.22
CA ASN A 50 -35.67 -5.91 -9.66
C ASN A 50 -35.85 -7.21 -8.84
N LEU A 51 -36.25 -7.07 -7.58
CA LEU A 51 -36.57 -8.21 -6.72
C LEU A 51 -38.09 -8.48 -6.73
N PRO A 52 -38.53 -9.74 -6.83
CA PRO A 52 -39.97 -10.08 -6.91
C PRO A 52 -40.78 -9.67 -5.67
N THR A 53 -40.10 -9.45 -4.54
CA THR A 53 -40.70 -9.13 -3.24
C THR A 53 -40.64 -7.63 -2.90
N ILE A 54 -39.85 -6.84 -3.63
CA ILE A 54 -39.81 -5.40 -3.42
C ILE A 54 -40.95 -4.81 -4.25
N PRO A 55 -41.95 -4.16 -3.64
CA PRO A 55 -42.97 -3.48 -4.42
C PRO A 55 -42.27 -2.49 -5.35
N SER A 56 -42.59 -2.58 -6.64
CA SER A 56 -42.36 -1.52 -7.61
C SER A 56 -42.62 -0.19 -6.91
N GLY A 57 -41.63 0.72 -6.86
CA GLY A 57 -41.47 1.76 -5.83
C GLY A 57 -42.71 2.67 -5.55
N PRO A 58 -42.56 3.91 -5.05
CA PRO A 58 -43.73 4.76 -4.77
C PRO A 58 -44.70 4.94 -5.96
N LEU A 59 -44.23 4.69 -7.18
CA LEU A 59 -44.97 4.78 -8.45
C LEU A 59 -45.52 3.43 -8.98
N GLY A 60 -45.26 2.29 -8.35
CA GLY A 60 -45.77 1.00 -8.85
C GLY A 60 -45.12 0.49 -10.15
N SER A 61 -44.06 1.13 -10.63
CA SER A 61 -43.30 0.72 -11.83
C SER A 61 -41.98 0.00 -11.51
N GLU A 62 -41.58 -0.94 -12.37
CA GLU A 62 -40.26 -1.60 -12.32
C GLU A 62 -39.12 -0.55 -12.41
N TYR A 63 -37.97 -0.84 -11.78
CA TYR A 63 -36.82 0.03 -11.86
C TYR A 63 -36.30 0.09 -13.31
N VAL A 64 -36.13 1.31 -13.83
CA VAL A 64 -35.54 1.58 -15.14
C VAL A 64 -34.27 2.37 -14.94
N PHE A 65 -33.13 1.83 -15.38
CA PHE A 65 -31.87 2.56 -15.37
C PHE A 65 -32.01 3.82 -16.24
N ARG A 66 -31.67 4.97 -15.67
CA ARG A 66 -31.64 6.25 -16.37
C ARG A 66 -30.26 6.83 -16.22
N ASP A 67 -29.75 7.41 -17.30
CA ASP A 67 -28.52 8.15 -17.26
C ASP A 67 -28.64 9.31 -16.28
N VAL A 68 -27.58 9.52 -15.50
CA VAL A 68 -27.49 10.66 -14.60
C VAL A 68 -27.52 11.95 -15.41
N VAL A 69 -28.35 12.90 -14.99
CA VAL A 69 -28.49 14.21 -15.67
C VAL A 69 -27.16 14.96 -15.71
N GLN A 70 -26.32 14.73 -14.71
CA GLN A 70 -24.97 15.26 -14.63
C GLN A 70 -24.03 14.07 -14.41
N PRO A 71 -23.28 13.64 -15.44
CA PRO A 71 -22.25 12.64 -15.24
C PRO A 71 -21.22 13.14 -14.24
N PRO A 72 -20.50 12.24 -13.56
CA PRO A 72 -19.37 12.63 -12.73
C PRO A 72 -18.49 13.62 -13.49
N THR A 73 -18.27 14.79 -12.90
CA THR A 73 -17.29 15.74 -13.42
C THR A 73 -15.95 15.04 -13.54
N GLU A 74 -15.11 15.56 -14.42
CA GLU A 74 -13.76 15.04 -14.63
C GLU A 74 -13.07 14.76 -13.29
N PRO A 75 -12.60 13.52 -13.04
CA PRO A 75 -12.13 13.14 -11.71
C PRO A 75 -10.90 13.98 -11.36
N ALA A 76 -10.85 14.49 -10.13
CA ALA A 76 -9.76 15.36 -9.66
C ALA A 76 -8.35 14.76 -9.86
N TYR A 77 -8.25 13.43 -9.91
CA TYR A 77 -7.00 12.70 -10.11
C TYR A 77 -6.65 12.40 -11.57
N LYS A 78 -7.44 12.85 -12.56
CA LYS A 78 -7.20 12.51 -13.97
C LYS A 78 -5.78 12.89 -14.42
N GLU A 79 -5.34 14.09 -14.07
CA GLU A 79 -3.98 14.56 -14.40
C GLU A 79 -2.92 13.72 -13.71
N SER A 80 -3.09 13.42 -12.41
CA SER A 80 -2.14 12.60 -11.66
C SER A 80 -1.98 11.19 -12.25
N VAL A 81 -3.08 10.59 -12.73
CA VAL A 81 -3.08 9.30 -13.40
C VAL A 81 -2.37 9.38 -14.74
N MET A 82 -2.56 10.47 -15.50
CA MET A 82 -1.83 10.69 -16.76
C MET A 82 -0.32 10.84 -16.51
N ILE A 83 0.08 11.64 -15.52
CA ILE A 83 1.49 11.83 -15.15
C ILE A 83 2.12 10.50 -14.75
N LYS A 84 1.41 9.69 -13.95
CA LYS A 84 1.87 8.34 -13.58
C LYS A 84 1.99 7.41 -14.80
N LYS A 85 1.01 7.40 -15.69
CA LYS A 85 1.04 6.57 -16.91
C LYS A 85 2.15 6.97 -17.88
N LEU A 86 2.49 8.26 -17.91
CA LEU A 86 3.58 8.81 -18.72
C LEU A 86 4.94 8.71 -18.03
N ASP A 87 5.01 8.13 -16.83
CA ASP A 87 6.21 8.04 -16.01
C ASP A 87 6.91 9.39 -15.79
N ARG A 88 6.11 10.43 -15.55
CA ARG A 88 6.56 11.80 -15.29
C ARG A 88 6.41 12.20 -13.83
N LEU A 89 6.29 11.23 -12.93
CA LEU A 89 6.25 11.52 -11.51
C LEU A 89 7.58 12.14 -11.10
N VAL A 90 7.52 13.21 -10.31
CA VAL A 90 8.73 13.78 -9.72
C VAL A 90 9.31 12.72 -8.80
N VAL A 91 10.45 12.14 -9.20
CA VAL A 91 11.25 11.34 -8.31
C VAL A 91 11.91 12.33 -7.34
N PRO A 92 11.67 12.23 -6.02
CA PRO A 92 12.42 13.04 -5.09
C PRO A 92 13.89 12.66 -5.26
N GLU A 93 14.73 13.60 -5.71
CA GLU A 93 16.19 13.41 -5.64
C GLU A 93 16.50 12.95 -4.21
N SER A 94 17.20 11.81 -4.11
CA SER A 94 17.57 11.28 -2.81
C SER A 94 18.39 12.33 -2.08
N ILE A 95 18.25 12.38 -0.75
CA ILE A 95 19.05 13.31 0.06
C ILE A 95 20.55 13.07 -0.22
N VAL A 96 20.93 11.81 -0.44
CA VAL A 96 22.27 11.40 -0.83
C VAL A 96 22.71 12.05 -2.15
N GLU A 97 21.85 12.07 -3.18
CA GLU A 97 22.16 12.67 -4.46
C GLU A 97 22.36 14.19 -4.39
N LYS A 98 21.51 14.88 -3.60
CA LYS A 98 21.67 16.33 -3.34
C LYS A 98 22.96 16.64 -2.60
N VAL A 99 23.27 15.83 -1.57
CA VAL A 99 24.48 15.98 -0.78
C VAL A 99 25.70 15.72 -1.66
N ALA A 100 25.72 14.64 -2.44
CA ALA A 100 26.81 14.33 -3.36
C ALA A 100 27.06 15.45 -4.36
N LYS A 101 26.02 15.94 -5.05
CA LYS A 101 26.12 17.08 -6.00
C LYS A 101 26.66 18.35 -5.34
N SER A 102 26.33 18.59 -4.06
CA SER A 102 26.82 19.76 -3.31
C SER A 102 28.27 19.63 -2.84
N VAL A 103 28.75 18.41 -2.57
CA VAL A 103 30.07 18.14 -1.99
C VAL A 103 31.14 17.92 -3.06
N LEU A 104 30.80 17.26 -4.18
CA LEU A 104 31.73 16.92 -5.27
C LEU A 104 32.62 18.08 -5.76
N PRO A 105 32.14 19.34 -5.92
CA PRO A 105 32.98 20.45 -6.36
C PRO A 105 34.08 20.86 -5.36
N TYR A 106 33.94 20.48 -4.09
CA TYR A 106 34.89 20.80 -3.02
C TYR A 106 35.86 19.65 -2.72
N VAL A 107 35.64 18.48 -3.32
CA VAL A 107 36.56 17.35 -3.24
C VAL A 107 37.80 17.69 -4.07
N ARG A 108 38.94 17.86 -3.40
CA ARG A 108 40.22 18.10 -4.09
C ARG A 108 40.67 16.81 -4.77
N PRO A 109 41.11 16.85 -6.05
CA PRO A 109 41.67 15.67 -6.70
C PRO A 109 42.92 15.21 -5.96
N VAL A 110 43.10 13.89 -5.89
CA VAL A 110 44.28 13.26 -5.28
C VAL A 110 45.53 13.78 -5.99
N LYS A 111 46.44 14.37 -5.23
CA LYS A 111 47.76 14.75 -5.71
C LYS A 111 48.70 13.56 -5.47
N GLU A 112 49.18 12.93 -6.54
CA GLU A 112 50.10 11.78 -6.48
C GLU A 112 51.43 12.10 -5.77
N ASP A 113 51.80 13.39 -5.68
CA ASP A 113 53.05 13.89 -5.09
C ASP A 113 52.92 14.32 -3.62
N ALA A 114 51.71 14.39 -3.08
CA ALA A 114 51.50 14.67 -1.67
C ALA A 114 51.78 13.39 -0.89
N SER A 115 52.71 13.45 0.07
CA SER A 115 52.93 12.36 1.02
C SER A 115 51.59 12.00 1.64
N ASP A 116 51.10 10.80 1.32
CA ASP A 116 49.79 10.32 1.72
C ASP A 116 49.72 10.28 3.25
N ILE A 117 48.91 11.20 3.81
CA ILE A 117 48.69 11.28 5.25
C ILE A 117 47.45 10.48 5.69
N GLY A 118 46.81 9.73 4.79
CA GLY A 118 45.77 8.74 5.11
C GLY A 118 44.46 9.32 5.68
N TYR A 119 44.13 10.58 5.35
CA TYR A 119 42.91 11.24 5.83
C TYR A 119 41.97 11.73 4.70
N GLY A 120 42.34 11.55 3.42
CA GLY A 120 41.59 12.10 2.28
C GLY A 120 40.75 11.07 1.51
N ASP A 121 41.03 9.80 1.75
CA ASP A 121 40.53 8.60 1.10
C ASP A 121 39.24 8.10 1.76
N GLU A 122 39.19 8.05 3.10
CA GLU A 122 38.06 7.48 3.84
C GLU A 122 36.72 8.19 3.57
N GLN A 123 36.73 9.52 3.46
CA GLN A 123 35.49 10.31 3.24
C GLN A 123 34.96 10.18 1.81
N VAL A 124 35.84 10.03 0.83
CA VAL A 124 35.48 9.91 -0.59
C VAL A 124 34.99 8.50 -0.88
N GLU A 125 35.69 7.48 -0.36
CA GLU A 125 35.28 6.08 -0.48
C GLU A 125 33.97 5.80 0.28
N GLY A 126 33.79 6.39 1.46
CA GLY A 126 32.54 6.27 2.22
C GLY A 126 31.32 6.81 1.46
N LEU A 127 31.48 7.93 0.75
CA LEU A 127 30.41 8.51 -0.05
C LEU A 127 30.16 7.71 -1.35
N ALA A 128 31.22 7.24 -2.00
CA ALA A 128 31.12 6.41 -3.21
C ALA A 128 30.46 5.06 -2.91
N ASN A 129 30.82 4.42 -1.80
CA ASN A 129 30.22 3.16 -1.37
C ASN A 129 28.72 3.31 -1.01
N LEU A 130 28.33 4.44 -0.40
CA LEU A 130 26.93 4.73 -0.10
C LEU A 130 26.10 4.92 -1.39
N LEU A 131 26.62 5.65 -2.38
CA LEU A 131 25.96 5.84 -3.68
C LEU A 131 25.84 4.53 -4.48
N LEU A 132 26.87 3.68 -4.45
CA LEU A 132 26.89 2.39 -5.15
C LEU A 132 26.02 1.32 -4.48
N SER A 133 25.67 1.49 -3.19
CA SER A 133 24.79 0.56 -2.46
C SER A 133 23.29 0.77 -2.74
N GLU A 134 22.90 1.89 -3.36
CA GLU A 134 21.50 2.21 -3.69
C GLU A 134 21.09 1.77 -5.11
N GLU A 135 22.02 1.27 -5.94
CA GLU A 135 21.75 0.78 -7.31
C GLU A 135 21.51 -0.76 -7.43
N SER A 136 21.39 -1.50 -6.31
CA SER A 136 21.10 -2.95 -6.30
C SER A 136 19.74 -3.28 -5.71
#